data_AF-A0A8J4RIC7-F1
#
_entry.id   AF-A0A8J4RIC7-F1
#
_cell.length_a   1.000
_cell.length_b   1.000
_cell.length_c   1.000
_cell.angle_alpha   90.00
_cell.angle_beta   90.00
_cell.angle_gamma   90.00
#
_symmetry.space_group_name_H-M   'P 1'
#
loop_
_entity.id
_entity.type
_entity.pdbx_description
1 polymer ?
#
loop_
_entity_poly.entity_id
_entity_poly.type
_entity_poly.pdbx_seq_one_letter_code
_entity_poly.pdbx_strand_id
1 'polypeptide(L)'
;MVRDQKTSPQRLGGLVVGNYCHDVLIRDGVVVGETLGGAVAFISAVLDGISIPYNLVSKVGPDFAYTTCRSPIVIPTSRTTLFHAHFDSDIGRERERERER
;
A
#
# COMPACT_ATOMS: atom_id res chain seq x y z
N MET A 1 49.76 -4.14 -14.38
CA MET A 1 48.46 -3.87 -15.03
C MET A 1 47.37 -4.20 -14.02
N VAL A 2 47.06 -3.27 -13.10
CA VAL A 2 45.98 -3.45 -12.12
C VAL A 2 44.70 -3.16 -12.88
N ARG A 3 43.85 -4.19 -13.05
CA ARG A 3 42.50 -3.98 -13.59
C ARG A 3 41.68 -3.38 -12.47
N ASP A 4 41.36 -2.10 -12.57
CA ASP A 4 40.26 -1.51 -11.82
C ASP A 4 38.98 -2.30 -12.19
N GLN A 5 38.58 -3.21 -11.31
CA GLN A 5 37.22 -3.72 -11.31
C GLN A 5 36.33 -2.57 -10.83
N LYS A 6 35.95 -1.71 -11.76
CA LYS A 6 34.84 -0.78 -11.57
C LYS A 6 33.63 -1.65 -11.28
N THR A 7 33.25 -1.74 -10.00
CA THR A 7 32.02 -2.38 -9.56
C THR A 7 30.93 -1.97 -10.54
N SER A 8 30.31 -2.96 -11.18
CA SER A 8 29.14 -2.78 -12.05
C SER A 8 28.23 -1.71 -11.44
N PRO A 9 27.66 -0.76 -12.22
CA PRO A 9 26.77 0.23 -11.65
C PRO A 9 25.70 -0.54 -10.91
N GLN A 10 25.74 -0.49 -9.57
CA GLN A 10 24.65 -0.94 -8.75
C GLN A 10 23.46 -0.21 -9.34
N ARG A 11 22.51 -0.96 -9.91
CA ARG A 11 21.30 -0.38 -10.49
C ARG A 11 20.81 0.63 -9.45
N LEU A 12 20.90 1.93 -9.74
CA LEU A 12 20.42 2.98 -8.86
C LEU A 12 18.90 2.88 -8.89
N GLY A 13 18.37 1.89 -8.18
CA GLY A 13 16.95 1.72 -7.98
C GLY A 13 16.48 2.76 -6.97
N GLY A 14 15.27 3.27 -7.16
CA GLY A 14 14.65 4.18 -6.18
C GLY A 14 14.49 3.53 -4.82
N LEU A 15 14.32 4.33 -3.78
CA LEU A 15 13.93 3.87 -2.45
C LEU A 15 12.48 4.25 -2.20
N VAL A 16 11.64 3.26 -1.94
CA VAL A 16 10.24 3.43 -1.55
C VAL A 16 10.13 3.16 -0.05
N VAL A 17 9.70 4.16 0.71
CA VAL A 17 9.49 4.04 2.16
C VAL A 17 8.05 4.42 2.49
N GLY A 18 7.41 3.64 3.35
CA GLY A 18 6.06 3.93 3.83
C GLY A 18 5.42 2.72 4.51
N ASN A 19 4.11 2.75 4.68
CA ASN A 19 3.36 1.72 5.38
C ASN A 19 2.63 0.76 4.43
N TYR A 20 2.48 -0.47 4.90
CA TYR A 20 1.34 -1.30 4.52
C TYR A 20 0.22 -1.12 5.53
N CYS A 21 -1.03 -1.27 5.10
CA CYS A 21 -2.18 -1.33 5.99
C CYS A 21 -3.19 -2.38 5.56
N HIS A 22 -4.10 -2.68 6.49
CA HIS A 22 -5.36 -3.35 6.20
C HIS A 22 -6.36 -2.30 5.75
N ASP A 23 -6.72 -2.28 4.47
CA ASP A 23 -7.79 -1.43 3.96
C ASP A 23 -9.11 -2.20 4.06
N VAL A 24 -10.06 -1.67 4.82
CA VAL A 24 -11.41 -2.21 4.97
C VAL A 24 -12.40 -1.25 4.32
N LEU A 25 -13.12 -1.74 3.33
CA LEU A 25 -14.20 -1.01 2.67
C LEU A 25 -15.50 -1.34 3.38
N ILE A 26 -16.21 -0.32 3.86
CA ILE A 26 -17.43 -0.44 4.63
C ILE A 26 -18.53 0.31 3.88
N ARG A 27 -19.62 -0.36 3.54
CA ARG A 27 -20.79 0.24 2.91
C ARG A 27 -22.01 0.08 3.81
N ASP A 28 -22.67 1.19 4.15
CA ASP A 28 -23.86 1.20 5.01
C ASP A 28 -23.65 0.37 6.31
N GLY A 29 -22.46 0.49 6.91
CA GLY A 29 -22.07 -0.24 8.13
C GLY A 29 -21.65 -1.70 7.92
N VAL A 30 -21.71 -2.23 6.70
CA VAL A 30 -21.32 -3.62 6.36
C VAL A 30 -19.95 -3.63 5.69
N VAL A 31 -19.05 -4.52 6.11
CA VAL A 31 -17.77 -4.74 5.43
C VAL A 31 -18.03 -5.37 4.06
N VAL A 32 -17.61 -4.69 3.00
CA VAL A 32 -17.78 -5.13 1.61
C VAL A 32 -16.46 -5.55 0.95
N GLY A 33 -15.32 -5.28 1.59
CA GLY A 33 -14.03 -5.76 1.11
C GLY A 33 -12.90 -5.49 2.08
N GLU A 34 -11.90 -6.36 2.06
CA GLU A 34 -10.65 -6.21 2.80
C GLU A 34 -9.49 -6.43 1.83
N THR A 35 -8.53 -5.51 1.81
CA THR A 35 -7.43 -5.54 0.84
C THR A 35 -6.14 -5.00 1.43
N LEU A 36 -5.02 -5.38 0.81
CA LEU A 36 -3.73 -4.75 1.10
C LEU A 36 -3.80 -3.28 0.67
N GLY A 37 -3.50 -2.40 1.63
CA GLY A 37 -3.46 -0.96 1.43
C GLY A 37 -2.10 -0.34 1.73
N GLY A 38 -2.10 0.99 1.70
CA GLY A 38 -0.97 1.83 2.10
C GLY A 38 -0.13 2.30 0.92
N ALA A 39 0.64 3.36 1.17
CA ALA A 39 1.38 4.05 0.11
C ALA A 39 2.37 3.12 -0.61
N VAL A 40 3.03 2.22 0.13
CA VAL A 40 4.01 1.31 -0.47
C VAL A 40 3.35 0.19 -1.26
N ALA A 41 2.14 -0.26 -0.89
CA ALA A 41 1.39 -1.21 -1.69
C ALA A 41 1.09 -0.64 -3.08
N PHE A 42 0.55 0.58 -3.13
CA PHE A 42 0.21 1.24 -4.39
C PHE A 42 1.44 1.50 -5.27
N ILE A 43 2.47 2.16 -4.73
CA ILE A 43 3.68 2.50 -5.49
C ILE A 43 4.39 1.23 -5.98
N SER A 44 4.48 0.20 -5.12
CA SER A 44 5.14 -1.06 -5.49
C SER A 44 4.46 -1.76 -6.65
N ALA A 45 3.13 -1.82 -6.66
CA ALA A 45 2.35 -2.44 -7.74
C ALA A 45 2.59 -1.75 -9.09
N VAL A 46 2.66 -0.41 -9.10
CA VAL A 46 2.97 0.36 -10.32
C VAL A 46 4.39 0.06 -10.80
N LEU A 47 5.40 0.20 -9.92
CA LEU A 47 6.80 0.01 -10.30
C LEU A 47 7.10 -1.43 -10.74
N ASP A 48 6.52 -2.42 -10.07
CA ASP A 48 6.62 -3.83 -10.46
C ASP A 48 5.95 -4.06 -11.82
N GLY A 49 4.78 -3.46 -12.07
CA GLY A 49 4.06 -3.55 -13.35
C GLY A 49 4.82 -2.99 -14.56
N ILE A 50 5.71 -2.02 -14.35
CA ILE A 50 6.58 -1.46 -15.39
C ILE A 50 8.05 -1.89 -15.27
N SER A 51 8.34 -2.90 -14.44
CA SER A 51 9.67 -3.50 -14.27
C SER A 51 10.79 -2.51 -13.87
N ILE A 52 10.45 -1.47 -13.09
CA ILE A 52 11.45 -0.55 -12.56
C ILE A 52 12.09 -1.17 -11.30
N PRO A 53 13.43 -1.20 -11.18
CA PRO A 53 14.09 -1.66 -9.97
C PRO A 53 14.00 -0.62 -8.84
N TYR A 54 13.69 -1.08 -7.63
CA TYR A 54 13.67 -0.26 -6.42
C TYR A 54 13.85 -1.12 -5.17
N ASN A 55 14.27 -0.48 -4.08
CA ASN A 55 14.25 -1.03 -2.74
C ASN A 55 12.99 -0.56 -2.02
N LEU A 56 12.37 -1.43 -1.21
CA LEU A 56 11.19 -1.11 -0.43
C LEU A 56 11.49 -1.32 1.05
N VAL A 57 11.17 -0.33 1.88
CA VAL A 57 11.21 -0.44 3.33
C VAL A 57 9.84 -0.09 3.90
N SER A 58 9.25 -1.03 4.63
CA SER A 58 8.01 -0.81 5.36
C SER A 58 8.03 -1.54 6.69
N LYS A 59 7.15 -1.13 7.59
CA LYS A 59 6.96 -1.73 8.91
C LYS A 59 5.51 -2.18 9.06
N VAL A 60 5.32 -3.35 9.67
CA VAL A 60 4.00 -3.93 9.95
C VAL A 60 3.98 -4.54 11.35
N GLY A 61 2.80 -4.85 11.86
CA GLY A 61 2.65 -5.62 13.08
C GLY A 61 2.66 -7.13 12.82
N PRO A 62 2.67 -7.97 13.88
CA PRO A 62 2.58 -9.42 13.75
C PRO A 62 1.28 -9.93 13.12
N ASP A 63 0.26 -9.07 13.05
CA ASP A 63 -1.06 -9.33 12.46
C ASP A 63 -1.13 -9.06 10.95
N PHE A 64 -0.01 -8.74 10.30
CA PHE A 64 0.03 -8.53 8.85
C PHE A 64 -0.45 -9.77 8.10
N ALA A 65 -1.50 -9.61 7.28
CA ALA A 65 -2.26 -10.73 6.70
C ALA A 65 -1.90 -11.05 5.23
N TYR A 66 -0.99 -10.29 4.62
CA TYR A 66 -0.77 -10.33 3.18
C TYR A 66 0.62 -10.88 2.83
N THR A 67 0.71 -11.54 1.68
CA THR A 67 1.99 -11.95 1.09
C THR A 67 2.48 -10.86 0.15
N THR A 68 3.71 -10.40 0.32
CA THR A 68 4.33 -9.36 -0.54
C THR A 68 5.64 -9.87 -1.12
N CYS A 69 6.01 -9.38 -2.32
CA CYS A 69 7.28 -9.75 -2.96
C CYS A 69 8.52 -9.34 -2.14
N ARG A 70 8.38 -8.29 -1.32
CA ARG A 70 9.43 -7.76 -0.44
C ARG A 70 8.91 -7.79 0.99
N SER A 71 9.56 -8.56 1.85
CA SER A 71 9.10 -8.78 3.23
C SER A 71 9.23 -7.48 4.06
N PRO A 72 8.15 -7.02 4.72
CA PRO A 72 8.21 -5.87 5.61
C PRO A 72 8.96 -6.21 6.91
N ILE A 73 9.41 -5.17 7.62
CA ILE A 73 9.96 -5.30 8.96
C ILE A 73 8.79 -5.48 9.94
N VAL A 74 8.75 -6.61 10.64
CA VAL A 74 7.73 -6.86 11.68
C VAL A 74 8.16 -6.18 12.98
N ILE A 75 7.27 -5.35 13.54
CA ILE A 75 7.46 -4.66 14.82
C ILE A 75 6.64 -5.42 15.88
N PRO A 76 7.27 -6.20 16.77
CA PRO A 76 6.54 -7.10 17.69
C PRO A 76 5.58 -6.41 18.66
N THR A 77 5.82 -5.13 18.94
CA THR A 77 5.09 -4.33 19.93
C THR A 77 3.99 -3.46 19.33
N SER A 78 3.71 -3.58 18.03
CA SER A 78 2.72 -2.75 17.34
C SER A 78 1.84 -3.58 16.42
N ARG A 79 0.61 -3.12 16.21
CA ARG A 79 -0.31 -3.69 15.21
C ARG A 79 -0.06 -3.05 13.85
N THR A 80 -0.39 -3.77 12.78
CA THR A 80 -0.41 -3.23 11.43
C THR A 80 -1.46 -2.12 11.36
N THR A 81 -1.13 -1.04 10.64
CA THR A 81 -2.07 0.07 10.44
C THR A 81 -3.37 -0.46 9.81
N LEU A 82 -4.51 0.03 10.31
CA LEU A 82 -5.85 -0.29 9.82
C LEU A 82 -6.47 0.99 9.26
N PHE A 83 -7.00 0.93 8.05
CA PHE A 83 -7.67 2.04 7.38
C PHE A 83 -9.09 1.63 7.01
N HIS A 84 -10.07 2.45 7.38
CA HIS A 84 -11.48 2.22 7.09
C HIS A 84 -11.99 3.26 6.11
N ALA A 85 -12.50 2.80 4.97
CA ALA A 85 -13.19 3.64 4.00
C ALA A 85 -14.70 3.40 4.12
N HIS A 86 -15.44 4.42 4.55
CA HIS A 86 -16.89 4.35 4.69
C HIS A 86 -17.58 4.94 3.46
N PHE A 87 -18.55 4.19 2.94
CA PHE A 87 -19.38 4.57 1.80
C PHE A 87 -20.85 4.49 2.22
N ASP A 88 -21.56 5.61 2.13
CA ASP A 88 -23.00 5.65 2.42
C ASP A 88 -23.79 5.66 1.11
N SER A 89 -24.78 4.79 0.99
CA SER A 89 -25.66 4.73 -0.19
C SER A 89 -26.62 5.92 -0.29
N ASP A 90 -26.80 6.68 0.80
CA ASP A 90 -27.71 7.83 0.85
C ASP A 90 -27.12 9.13 0.28
N ILE A 91 -25.80 9.21 0.05
CA ILE A 91 -25.14 10.40 -0.53
C ILE A 91 -25.62 10.68 -1.97
N GLY A 92 -26.15 9.68 -2.68
CA GLY A 92 -26.76 9.86 -4.00
C GLY A 92 -28.12 10.57 -3.95
N ARG A 93 -28.90 10.34 -2.87
CA ARG A 93 -30.27 10.85 -2.75
C ARG A 93 -30.36 12.33 -2.39
N GLU A 94 -29.36 12.88 -1.70
CA GLU A 94 -29.30 14.33 -1.43
C GLU A 94 -28.95 15.13 -2.69
N ARG A 95 -28.02 14.63 -3.52
CA ARG A 95 -27.59 15.32 -4.75
C ARG A 95 -28.65 15.34 -5.85
N GLU A 96 -29.51 14.34 -5.90
CA GLU A 96 -30.67 14.33 -6.82
C GLU A 96 -31.74 15.33 -6.39
N ARG A 97 -32.03 15.40 -5.07
CA ARG A 97 -33.02 16.35 -4.52
C ARG A 97 -32.60 17.83 -4.60
N GLU A 98 -31.30 18.11 -4.68
CA GLU A 98 -30.78 19.47 -4.89
C GLU A 98 -30.85 19.91 -6.37
N ARG A 99 -30.87 18.96 -7.32
CA ARG A 99 -31.04 19.25 -8.77
C ARG A 99 -32.49 19.46 -9.19
N GLU A 100 -33.44 19.10 -8.35
CA GLU A 100 -34.89 19.26 -8.57
C GLU A 100 -35.47 20.52 -7.90
N ARG A 101 -34.62 21.37 -7.30
CA ARG A 101 -34.99 22.68 -6.74
C ARG A 101 -34.50 23.82 -7.63
#